data_AF-A0A662VCA7-F1
#
_entry.id   AF-A0A662VCA7-F1
#
_cell.length_a   1.000
_cell.length_b   1.000
_cell.length_c   1.000
_cell.angle_alpha   90.00
_cell.angle_beta   90.00
_cell.angle_gamma   90.00
#
_symmetry.space_group_name_H-M   'P 1'
#
loop_
_entity.id
_entity.type
_entity.pdbx_description
1 polymer ?
#
loop_
_entity_poly.entity_id
_entity_poly.type
_entity_poly.pdbx_seq_one_letter_code
_entity_poly.pdbx_strand_id
1 'polypeptide(L)'
;MFTRYVAIAVLLAVVIGGSFIYVMTQQGGVNPTETTTETATPTTTPSTENIVDYMKKLGYEVLKLRNEGYATVHMEYLLLSAKYHYLHGDISKTLELLNEVSKELESPELLPELPITEFEVADGYVNITRAPTVEDFVPIGKVFVLTSKGYLDYPRNDPQWKLSCFIMLAIGKSEDGKYFMYQGRLPLKPEEGSFRPRVFIGGKWVILNITFAGPLYYDDGEKFRYPTVYQYDISGRYMQWISYDPEGRRWFHAIKDLESGTELISIKAKVVSPPTWLGQWGSLYLAHGVYPKRPGVDLWSGFWDICEASMKVTYNGITKEYHGLFVFDRASHRIYGIEDIRKAGPLGAPLEFSCMVIYQDNLVITVAYSRNPSTLNLSFPLQHQLRVELLDRNLTLITNDIVFREFGNELQPSGFNIIAKFNDKTYLDIKGKVVNYWPPKWVGGRGTWWNPKGAFTWGRAFTVWEGGLVINSEYIPVNAVGVGEYTRYSEGQQPEVTTCPLDGSCWK
;
A
#
# COMPACT_ATOMS: atom_id res chain seq x y z
N MET A 1 16.28 47.69 -19.96
CA MET A 1 16.80 48.37 -18.75
C MET A 1 16.05 47.78 -17.56
N PHE A 2 16.48 46.62 -17.09
CA PHE A 2 17.44 46.42 -15.99
C PHE A 2 16.80 46.57 -14.60
N THR A 3 16.69 45.40 -13.96
CA THR A 3 16.92 45.08 -12.53
C THR A 3 15.86 45.34 -11.44
N ARG A 4 15.65 44.24 -10.69
CA ARG A 4 15.17 44.07 -9.30
C ARG A 4 13.65 44.08 -9.09
N TYR A 5 13.04 42.91 -8.97
CA TYR A 5 12.82 42.23 -7.67
C TYR A 5 12.50 40.75 -7.91
N VAL A 6 13.51 39.91 -7.66
CA VAL A 6 13.42 38.47 -7.47
C VAL A 6 13.23 38.27 -5.97
N ALA A 7 12.06 37.76 -5.56
CA ALA A 7 11.73 37.07 -4.31
C ALA A 7 10.23 37.28 -4.02
N ILE A 8 9.57 36.25 -3.50
CA ILE A 8 8.13 36.21 -3.15
C ILE A 8 7.20 35.82 -4.32
N ALA A 9 7.38 34.61 -4.84
CA ALA A 9 6.34 33.88 -5.58
C ALA A 9 6.46 32.34 -5.46
N VAL A 10 7.16 31.81 -4.44
CA VAL A 10 7.45 30.37 -4.30
C VAL A 10 7.13 29.80 -2.90
N LEU A 11 6.37 30.50 -2.06
CA LEU A 11 6.12 30.05 -0.67
C LEU A 11 4.64 29.86 -0.31
N LEU A 12 3.83 29.36 -1.25
CA LEU A 12 2.41 29.05 -1.03
C LEU A 12 1.93 27.81 -1.81
N ALA A 13 2.84 26.88 -2.11
CA ALA A 13 2.50 25.66 -2.87
C ALA A 13 3.42 24.46 -2.55
N VAL A 14 3.79 24.18 -1.30
CA VAL A 14 4.47 22.91 -0.93
C VAL A 14 4.21 22.53 0.54
N VAL A 15 2.96 22.24 0.89
CA VAL A 15 2.57 21.32 1.98
C VAL A 15 1.19 20.82 1.55
N ILE A 16 0.80 19.59 1.92
CA ILE A 16 -0.53 18.99 1.68
C ILE A 16 -0.51 17.99 0.50
N GLY A 17 -0.21 16.74 0.84
CA GLY A 17 -0.54 15.59 0.03
C GLY A 17 -2.04 15.28 0.08
N GLY A 18 -2.82 15.96 -0.75
CA GLY A 18 -4.03 15.39 -1.37
C GLY A 18 -5.20 14.98 -0.51
N SER A 19 -6.02 15.96 -0.14
CA SER A 19 -7.50 15.98 -0.27
C SER A 19 -8.10 16.90 0.80
N PHE A 20 -7.98 18.21 0.62
CA PHE A 20 -8.73 19.20 1.40
C PHE A 20 -9.02 20.43 0.52
N ILE A 21 -10.29 20.52 0.13
CA ILE A 21 -11.05 21.73 -0.21
C ILE A 21 -10.89 22.27 -1.65
N TYR A 22 -11.92 21.99 -2.44
CA TYR A 22 -12.53 22.97 -3.32
C TYR A 22 -13.72 23.61 -2.58
N VAL A 23 -13.91 24.92 -2.82
CA VAL A 23 -14.96 25.84 -2.35
C VAL A 23 -14.82 26.40 -0.93
N MET A 24 -14.46 27.69 -0.85
CA MET A 24 -15.36 28.77 -0.39
C MET A 24 -14.52 30.05 -0.17
N THR A 25 -14.42 30.88 -1.19
CA THR A 25 -14.27 32.33 -0.99
C THR A 25 -15.60 32.96 -1.39
N GLN A 26 -16.20 33.74 -0.50
CA GLN A 26 -16.82 35.05 -0.76
C GLN A 26 -17.65 35.54 0.45
N GLN A 27 -17.56 36.87 0.67
CA GLN A 27 -18.36 37.76 1.55
C GLN A 27 -18.01 37.67 3.05
N GLY A 28 -17.75 38.75 3.79
CA GLY A 28 -17.76 40.20 3.55
C GLY A 28 -17.38 40.86 4.89
N GLY A 29 -16.65 41.99 4.85
CA GLY A 29 -16.09 42.61 6.06
C GLY A 29 -17.02 43.57 6.80
N VAL A 30 -16.73 43.83 8.08
CA VAL A 30 -16.92 45.12 8.79
C VAL A 30 -15.86 45.23 9.91
N ASN A 31 -15.34 46.45 10.12
CA ASN A 31 -14.26 46.88 11.03
C ASN A 31 -14.56 46.76 12.54
N PRO A 32 -13.53 46.85 13.41
CA PRO A 32 -13.61 46.59 14.85
C PRO A 32 -14.04 47.82 15.66
N THR A 33 -14.65 47.60 16.83
CA THR A 33 -14.70 48.58 17.91
C THR A 33 -14.21 47.92 19.19
N GLU A 34 -13.26 48.57 19.86
CA GLU A 34 -12.71 48.18 21.15
C GLU A 34 -13.73 48.32 22.27
N THR A 35 -13.75 47.36 23.20
CA THR A 35 -14.05 47.66 24.61
C THR A 35 -13.39 46.60 25.52
N THR A 36 -12.85 47.09 26.62
CA THR A 36 -11.95 46.43 27.58
C THR A 36 -12.63 45.56 28.64
N THR A 37 -11.87 44.54 29.06
CA THR A 37 -11.82 43.84 30.37
C THR A 37 -13.06 43.13 30.91
N GLU A 38 -12.97 41.79 30.99
CA GLU A 38 -13.15 41.06 32.25
C GLU A 38 -12.52 39.65 32.16
N THR A 39 -11.73 39.31 33.18
CA THR A 39 -11.19 37.97 33.43
C THR A 39 -12.32 37.02 33.83
N ALA A 40 -12.73 36.18 32.87
CA ALA A 40 -13.56 35.01 33.12
C ALA A 40 -12.89 33.81 32.45
N THR A 41 -12.69 32.74 33.21
CA THR A 41 -12.25 31.43 32.71
C THR A 41 -13.26 30.94 31.67
N PRO A 42 -12.93 30.82 30.38
CA PRO A 42 -13.92 30.42 29.40
C PRO A 42 -13.96 28.89 29.33
N THR A 43 -14.91 28.30 30.06
CA THR A 43 -15.49 27.01 29.67
C THR A 43 -16.49 27.25 28.53
N THR A 44 -16.05 27.93 27.47
CA THR A 44 -16.86 28.16 26.27
C THR A 44 -16.44 27.16 25.23
N THR A 45 -17.34 26.21 24.93
CA THR A 45 -17.26 25.37 23.74
C THR A 45 -16.94 26.28 22.54
N PRO A 46 -15.84 26.02 21.80
CA PRO A 46 -15.47 26.86 20.66
C PRO A 46 -16.64 26.93 19.67
N SER A 47 -16.88 28.10 19.06
CA SER A 47 -17.77 28.19 17.91
C SER A 47 -17.31 27.25 16.79
N THR A 48 -18.21 26.85 15.90
CA THR A 48 -17.88 25.91 14.80
C THR A 48 -16.76 26.42 13.88
N GLU A 49 -16.64 27.73 13.67
CA GLU A 49 -15.51 28.35 12.96
C GLU A 49 -14.19 28.21 13.76
N ASN A 50 -14.24 28.35 15.09
CA ASN A 50 -13.07 28.20 15.96
C ASN A 50 -12.53 26.76 15.99
N ILE A 51 -13.40 25.73 15.91
CA ILE A 51 -12.98 24.32 15.89
C ILE A 51 -12.10 24.01 14.67
N VAL A 52 -12.47 24.50 13.50
CA VAL A 52 -11.73 24.25 12.25
C VAL A 52 -10.34 24.89 12.33
N ASP A 53 -10.25 26.13 12.81
CA ASP A 53 -8.97 26.81 12.95
C ASP A 53 -8.10 26.21 14.06
N TYR A 54 -8.72 25.73 15.14
CA TYR A 54 -8.02 24.99 16.18
C TYR A 54 -7.43 23.68 15.65
N MET A 55 -8.19 22.90 14.88
CA MET A 55 -7.72 21.69 14.23
C MET A 55 -6.55 21.96 13.27
N LYS A 56 -6.61 23.05 12.49
CA LYS A 56 -5.49 23.46 11.62
C LYS A 56 -4.25 23.79 12.44
N LYS A 57 -4.39 24.56 13.52
CA LYS A 57 -3.28 24.93 14.41
C LYS A 57 -2.59 23.69 14.96
N LEU A 58 -3.36 22.75 15.51
CA LEU A 58 -2.81 21.47 16.00
C LEU A 58 -2.12 20.69 14.87
N GLY A 59 -2.72 20.63 13.68
CA GLY A 59 -2.10 19.99 12.51
C GLY A 59 -0.75 20.59 12.12
N TYR A 60 -0.56 21.91 12.25
CA TYR A 60 0.74 22.54 11.99
C TYR A 60 1.80 22.16 13.01
N GLU A 61 1.46 22.11 14.31
CA GLU A 61 2.40 21.69 15.35
C GLU A 61 2.80 20.22 15.20
N VAL A 62 1.82 19.34 14.92
CA VAL A 62 2.07 17.92 14.63
C VAL A 62 2.99 17.75 13.43
N LEU A 63 2.76 18.49 12.34
CA LEU A 63 3.62 18.45 11.15
C LEU A 63 5.06 18.89 11.45
N LYS A 64 5.23 19.91 12.31
CA LYS A 64 6.55 20.39 12.71
C LYS A 64 7.31 19.30 13.47
N LEU A 65 6.69 18.72 14.50
CA LEU A 65 7.26 17.62 15.28
C LEU A 65 7.63 16.42 14.41
N ARG A 66 6.78 16.07 13.43
CA ARG A 66 7.08 14.99 12.49
C ARG A 66 8.38 15.23 11.73
N ASN A 67 8.58 16.44 11.22
CA ASN A 67 9.80 16.80 10.48
C ASN A 67 11.06 16.79 11.37
N GLU A 68 10.87 16.97 12.67
CA GLU A 68 11.91 16.89 13.71
C GLU A 68 12.17 15.45 14.20
N GLY A 69 11.38 14.47 13.75
CA GLY A 69 11.58 13.04 14.04
C GLY A 69 10.85 12.52 15.28
N TYR A 70 9.78 13.20 15.71
CA TYR A 70 8.91 12.75 16.79
C TYR A 70 7.82 11.78 16.30
N ALA A 71 7.30 10.98 17.23
CA ALA A 71 6.24 10.02 17.00
C ALA A 71 4.88 10.72 16.92
N THR A 72 4.44 11.03 15.70
CA THR A 72 3.24 11.87 15.46
C THR A 72 2.04 11.11 14.90
N VAL A 73 2.22 9.85 14.48
CA VAL A 73 1.20 9.10 13.72
C VAL A 73 -0.12 8.97 14.49
N HIS A 74 -0.07 8.79 15.82
CA HIS A 74 -1.27 8.76 16.64
C HIS A 74 -2.01 10.11 16.67
N MET A 75 -1.29 11.22 16.83
CA MET A 75 -1.88 12.57 16.76
C MET A 75 -2.51 12.85 15.39
N GLU A 76 -1.87 12.41 14.31
CA GLU A 76 -2.41 12.54 12.96
C GLU A 76 -3.70 11.73 12.78
N TYR A 77 -3.77 10.50 13.32
CA TYR A 77 -5.00 9.71 13.36
C TYR A 77 -6.11 10.42 14.15
N LEU A 78 -5.80 10.95 15.34
CA LEU A 78 -6.76 11.68 16.16
C LEU A 78 -7.31 12.91 15.41
N LEU A 79 -6.47 13.64 14.67
CA LEU A 79 -6.90 14.77 13.83
C LEU A 79 -7.81 14.32 12.67
N LEU A 80 -7.47 13.21 11.99
CA LEU A 80 -8.31 12.63 10.94
C LEU A 80 -9.66 12.16 11.48
N SER A 81 -9.66 11.54 12.66
CA SER A 81 -10.88 11.11 13.35
C SER A 81 -11.71 12.31 13.81
N ALA A 82 -11.09 13.34 14.37
CA ALA A 82 -11.77 14.57 14.79
C ALA A 82 -12.47 15.25 13.60
N LYS A 83 -11.81 15.28 12.44
CA LYS A 83 -12.40 15.73 11.18
C LYS A 83 -13.59 14.87 10.77
N TYR A 84 -13.47 13.55 10.84
CA TYR A 84 -14.57 12.64 10.52
C TYR A 84 -15.80 12.96 11.38
N HIS A 85 -15.65 13.01 12.70
CA HIS A 85 -16.76 13.29 13.62
C HIS A 85 -17.36 14.67 13.41
N TYR A 86 -16.53 15.69 13.13
CA TYR A 86 -16.99 17.05 12.85
C TYR A 86 -17.89 17.08 11.61
N LEU A 87 -17.47 16.41 10.53
CA LEU A 87 -18.24 16.32 9.29
C LEU A 87 -19.55 15.55 9.45
N HIS A 88 -19.68 14.72 10.49
CA HIS A 88 -20.89 13.99 10.84
C HIS A 88 -21.71 14.66 11.97
N GLY A 89 -21.33 15.87 12.39
CA GLY A 89 -22.05 16.66 13.38
C GLY A 89 -21.79 16.28 14.85
N ASP A 90 -20.83 15.39 15.12
CA ASP A 90 -20.47 14.97 16.47
C ASP A 90 -19.39 15.89 17.07
N ILE A 91 -19.82 17.09 17.47
CA ILE A 91 -18.93 18.13 18.02
C ILE A 91 -18.29 17.70 19.33
N SER A 92 -19.00 16.92 20.16
CA SER A 92 -18.47 16.45 21.45
C SER A 92 -17.26 15.54 21.22
N LYS A 93 -17.38 14.55 20.34
CA LYS A 93 -16.27 13.65 20.03
C LYS A 93 -15.13 14.36 19.32
N THR A 94 -15.42 15.32 18.44
CA THR A 94 -14.39 16.17 17.84
C THR A 94 -13.55 16.88 18.91
N LEU A 95 -14.17 17.55 19.88
CA LEU A 95 -13.43 18.28 20.92
C LEU A 95 -12.64 17.34 21.85
N GLU A 96 -13.18 16.16 22.16
CA GLU A 96 -12.47 15.12 22.91
C GLU A 96 -11.16 14.73 22.22
N LEU A 97 -11.22 14.42 20.92
CA LEU A 97 -10.06 14.02 20.12
C LEU A 97 -9.04 15.17 19.97
N LEU A 98 -9.49 16.41 19.76
CA LEU A 98 -8.58 17.58 19.69
C LEU A 98 -7.90 17.87 21.04
N ASN A 99 -8.59 17.64 22.16
CA ASN A 99 -7.99 17.74 23.49
C ASN A 99 -6.94 16.64 23.71
N GLU A 100 -7.15 15.43 23.20
CA GLU A 100 -6.16 14.36 23.26
C GLU A 100 -4.90 14.71 22.47
N VAL A 101 -5.04 15.24 21.25
CA VAL A 101 -3.90 15.77 20.46
C VAL A 101 -3.15 16.84 21.25
N SER A 102 -3.86 17.75 21.90
CA SER A 102 -3.26 18.84 22.67
C SER A 102 -2.42 18.31 23.84
N LYS A 103 -2.90 17.27 24.54
CA LYS A 103 -2.15 16.61 25.62
C LYS A 103 -0.89 15.91 25.10
N GLU A 104 -0.96 15.25 23.95
CA GLU A 104 0.22 14.60 23.36
C GLU A 104 1.29 15.61 22.92
N LEU A 105 0.89 16.80 22.49
CA LEU A 105 1.81 17.89 22.15
C LEU A 105 2.57 18.46 23.36
N GLU A 106 2.08 18.28 24.59
CA GLU A 106 2.76 18.76 25.80
C GLU A 106 4.03 17.96 26.11
N SER A 107 4.09 16.69 25.69
CA SER A 107 5.22 15.79 25.95
C SER A 107 5.39 14.76 24.82
N PRO A 108 5.79 15.20 23.62
CA PRO A 108 5.90 14.31 22.46
C PRO A 108 7.07 13.32 22.61
N GLU A 109 6.85 12.07 22.19
CA GLU A 109 7.87 11.02 22.15
C GLU A 109 8.78 11.22 20.93
N LEU A 110 10.10 11.21 21.15
CA LEU A 110 11.08 11.22 20.05
C LEU A 110 11.27 9.79 19.54
N LEU A 111 11.20 9.58 18.22
CA LEU A 111 11.34 8.23 17.66
C LEU A 111 12.76 7.69 17.89
N PRO A 112 12.92 6.39 18.21
CA PRO A 112 14.23 5.77 18.29
C PRO A 112 15.00 5.84 16.97
N GLU A 113 16.32 5.82 17.08
CA GLU A 113 17.22 5.61 15.93
C GLU A 113 17.54 4.12 15.81
N LEU A 114 17.80 3.65 14.59
CA LEU A 114 18.31 2.30 14.34
C LEU A 114 19.71 2.35 13.72
N PRO A 115 20.55 1.33 13.92
CA PRO A 115 21.84 1.23 13.25
C PRO A 115 21.67 1.27 11.72
N ILE A 116 22.47 2.09 11.04
CA ILE A 116 22.50 2.09 9.58
C ILE A 116 23.09 0.74 9.15
N THR A 117 22.30 -0.03 8.42
CA THR A 117 22.70 -1.36 7.96
C THR A 117 23.15 -1.29 6.50
N GLU A 118 24.33 -1.80 6.21
CA GLU A 118 24.77 -1.99 4.82
C GLU A 118 23.93 -3.09 4.17
N PHE A 119 23.59 -2.91 2.89
CA PHE A 119 22.78 -3.86 2.15
C PHE A 119 23.26 -3.96 0.70
N GLU A 120 22.93 -5.09 0.08
CA GLU A 120 23.19 -5.39 -1.32
C GLU A 120 21.91 -5.22 -2.14
N VAL A 121 22.07 -4.86 -3.42
CA VAL A 121 20.99 -4.92 -4.40
C VAL A 121 21.21 -6.18 -5.25
N ALA A 122 20.25 -7.10 -5.22
CA ALA A 122 20.33 -8.38 -5.91
C ALA A 122 20.32 -8.21 -7.43
N ASP A 123 20.87 -9.20 -8.13
CA ASP A 123 20.93 -9.28 -9.59
C ASP A 123 19.59 -9.73 -10.20
N GLY A 124 18.53 -8.98 -9.91
CA GLY A 124 17.21 -9.13 -10.52
C GLY A 124 16.32 -10.26 -9.96
N TYR A 125 16.84 -11.18 -9.14
CA TYR A 125 16.03 -12.22 -8.48
C TYR A 125 16.58 -12.62 -7.11
N VAL A 126 15.75 -13.29 -6.29
CA VAL A 126 16.12 -13.79 -4.96
C VAL A 126 15.85 -15.30 -4.84
N ASN A 127 16.86 -16.05 -4.36
CA ASN A 127 16.76 -17.49 -4.14
C ASN A 127 16.72 -17.85 -2.64
N ILE A 128 15.69 -17.38 -1.95
CA ILE A 128 15.40 -17.76 -0.56
C ILE A 128 14.17 -18.66 -0.59
N THR A 129 14.19 -19.73 0.21
CA THR A 129 13.09 -20.72 0.29
C THR A 129 12.61 -20.98 1.72
N ARG A 130 13.31 -20.47 2.74
CA ARG A 130 12.89 -20.60 4.13
C ARG A 130 11.52 -19.94 4.35
N ALA A 131 10.73 -20.49 5.27
CA ALA A 131 9.52 -19.83 5.73
C ALA A 131 9.85 -18.48 6.41
N PRO A 132 8.99 -17.45 6.26
CA PRO A 132 9.08 -16.23 7.03
C PRO A 132 8.87 -16.53 8.52
N THR A 133 9.65 -15.83 9.34
CA THR A 133 9.57 -15.80 10.79
C THR A 133 8.71 -14.63 11.24
N VAL A 134 8.51 -14.48 12.55
CA VAL A 134 7.84 -13.30 13.13
C VAL A 134 8.61 -12.02 12.80
N GLU A 135 9.95 -12.06 12.77
CA GLU A 135 10.79 -10.91 12.38
C GLU A 135 10.64 -10.53 10.91
N ASP A 136 10.28 -11.48 10.04
CA ASP A 136 9.99 -11.19 8.64
C ASP A 136 8.58 -10.60 8.47
N PHE A 137 7.64 -11.02 9.32
CA PHE A 137 6.31 -10.41 9.35
C PHE A 137 6.39 -8.95 9.82
N VAL A 138 7.04 -8.69 10.95
CA VAL A 138 7.21 -7.34 11.52
C VAL A 138 8.70 -7.10 11.85
N PRO A 139 9.50 -6.56 10.93
CA PRO A 139 10.95 -6.35 11.10
C PRO A 139 11.28 -5.16 12.03
N ILE A 140 10.88 -5.25 13.29
CA ILE A 140 11.25 -4.31 14.36
C ILE A 140 12.77 -4.37 14.57
N GLY A 141 13.42 -3.22 14.70
CA GLY A 141 14.88 -3.11 14.83
C GLY A 141 15.64 -3.12 13.50
N LYS A 142 14.98 -3.43 12.37
CA LYS A 142 15.56 -3.38 11.01
C LYS A 142 14.89 -2.32 10.13
N VAL A 143 13.56 -2.28 10.17
CA VAL A 143 12.74 -1.31 9.42
C VAL A 143 11.96 -0.41 10.38
N PHE A 144 11.39 -1.01 11.43
CA PHE A 144 10.47 -0.32 12.31
C PHE A 144 11.04 -0.12 13.71
N VAL A 145 10.53 0.90 14.36
CA VAL A 145 10.59 1.10 15.80
C VAL A 145 9.18 0.92 16.38
N LEU A 146 9.09 0.42 17.60
CA LEU A 146 7.83 0.32 18.35
C LEU A 146 7.75 1.51 19.31
N THR A 147 6.68 2.29 19.22
CA THR A 147 6.46 3.45 20.10
C THR A 147 5.93 3.04 21.47
N SER A 148 5.99 3.94 22.45
CA SER A 148 5.42 3.71 23.79
C SER A 148 3.90 3.43 23.77
N LYS A 149 3.19 3.87 22.72
CA LYS A 149 1.76 3.62 22.48
C LYS A 149 1.48 2.31 21.72
N GLY A 150 2.52 1.52 21.42
CA GLY A 150 2.38 0.19 20.82
C GLY A 150 2.15 0.16 19.31
N TYR A 151 2.37 1.29 18.61
CA TYR A 151 2.32 1.33 17.14
C TYR A 151 3.69 1.42 16.50
N LEU A 152 3.77 0.94 15.25
CA LEU A 152 4.97 0.90 14.43
C LEU A 152 5.20 2.23 13.71
N ASP A 153 6.45 2.66 13.64
CA ASP A 153 6.88 3.76 12.76
C ASP A 153 8.29 3.49 12.22
N TYR A 154 8.75 4.30 11.28
CA TYR A 154 10.13 4.31 10.80
C TYR A 154 11.06 5.04 11.78
N PRO A 155 12.33 4.63 11.89
CA PRO A 155 13.29 5.33 12.75
C PRO A 155 13.60 6.74 12.22
N ARG A 156 13.84 7.69 13.13
CA ARG A 156 14.04 9.10 12.74
C ARG A 156 15.31 9.38 11.93
N ASN A 157 16.31 8.52 12.04
CA ASN A 157 17.61 8.67 11.36
C ASN A 157 17.65 8.08 9.95
N ASP A 158 16.54 7.52 9.44
CA ASP A 158 16.51 6.92 8.10
C ASP A 158 15.26 7.35 7.29
N PRO A 159 15.33 8.50 6.60
CA PRO A 159 14.19 9.03 5.86
C PRO A 159 13.93 8.32 4.52
N GLN A 160 14.72 7.30 4.17
CA GLN A 160 14.60 6.61 2.87
C GLN A 160 13.46 5.60 2.83
N TRP A 161 12.86 5.27 3.97
CA TRP A 161 11.66 4.44 4.02
C TRP A 161 10.45 5.19 3.47
N LYS A 162 9.77 4.56 2.51
CA LYS A 162 8.67 5.20 1.78
C LYS A 162 7.31 4.62 2.07
N LEU A 163 7.23 3.29 2.09
CA LEU A 163 5.98 2.55 2.10
C LEU A 163 6.21 1.18 2.73
N SER A 164 5.28 0.73 3.55
CA SER A 164 5.20 -0.66 3.96
C SER A 164 3.91 -1.33 3.50
N CYS A 165 4.09 -2.44 2.78
CA CYS A 165 3.03 -3.27 2.27
C CYS A 165 2.68 -4.34 3.30
N PHE A 166 1.47 -4.22 3.84
CA PHE A 166 0.72 -5.30 4.47
C PHE A 166 -0.53 -5.51 3.62
N ILE A 167 -0.35 -6.12 2.45
CA ILE A 167 -1.37 -6.21 1.40
C ILE A 167 -1.98 -7.59 1.42
N MET A 168 -3.30 -7.64 1.33
CA MET A 168 -4.07 -8.88 1.23
C MET A 168 -4.84 -8.86 -0.08
N LEU A 169 -4.66 -9.91 -0.88
CA LEU A 169 -5.48 -10.16 -2.06
C LEU A 169 -6.17 -11.49 -1.89
N ALA A 170 -7.44 -11.59 -2.28
CA ALA A 170 -8.12 -12.87 -2.30
C ALA A 170 -9.03 -13.01 -3.52
N ILE A 171 -9.14 -14.24 -4.01
CA ILE A 171 -10.13 -14.65 -5.01
C ILE A 171 -10.78 -15.92 -4.46
N GLY A 172 -12.10 -15.88 -4.26
CA GLY A 172 -12.87 -17.02 -3.77
C GLY A 172 -14.07 -17.33 -4.64
N LYS A 173 -14.54 -18.56 -4.57
CA LYS A 173 -15.79 -19.01 -5.17
C LYS A 173 -16.67 -19.64 -4.09
N SER A 174 -17.95 -19.31 -4.10
CA SER A 174 -18.95 -19.93 -3.23
C SER A 174 -19.49 -21.23 -3.84
N GLU A 175 -20.22 -22.02 -3.06
CA GLU A 175 -20.86 -23.26 -3.53
C GLU A 175 -21.82 -23.02 -4.72
N ASP A 176 -22.55 -21.90 -4.74
CA ASP A 176 -23.41 -21.49 -5.85
C ASP A 176 -22.63 -20.91 -7.05
N GLY A 177 -21.31 -21.05 -7.06
CA GLY A 177 -20.42 -20.71 -8.15
C GLY A 177 -20.13 -19.22 -8.34
N LYS A 178 -20.51 -18.37 -7.37
CA LYS A 178 -20.30 -16.91 -7.44
C LYS A 178 -18.91 -16.54 -6.95
N TYR A 179 -18.30 -15.59 -7.64
CA TYR A 179 -16.96 -15.09 -7.31
C TYR A 179 -17.02 -13.98 -6.26
N PHE A 180 -16.02 -14.01 -5.38
CA PHE A 180 -15.61 -12.96 -4.48
C PHE A 180 -14.17 -12.56 -4.81
N MET A 181 -13.88 -11.26 -4.82
CA MET A 181 -12.51 -10.77 -4.89
C MET A 181 -12.31 -9.74 -3.79
N TYR A 182 -11.13 -9.72 -3.18
CA TYR A 182 -10.79 -8.82 -2.10
C TYR A 182 -9.48 -8.11 -2.36
N GLN A 183 -9.47 -6.81 -2.09
CA GLN A 183 -8.26 -6.06 -1.87
C GLN A 183 -8.31 -5.47 -0.47
N GLY A 184 -7.35 -5.86 0.35
CA GLY A 184 -7.06 -5.37 1.69
C GLY A 184 -5.67 -4.75 1.75
N ARG A 185 -5.49 -3.81 2.68
CA ARG A 185 -4.19 -3.23 3.03
C ARG A 185 -4.26 -2.68 4.45
N LEU A 186 -3.18 -2.87 5.19
CA LEU A 186 -2.95 -2.15 6.44
C LEU A 186 -1.89 -1.05 6.21
N PRO A 187 -2.28 0.22 5.94
CA PRO A 187 -1.32 1.33 5.91
C PRO A 187 -0.61 1.47 7.26
N LEU A 188 0.70 1.74 7.23
CA LEU A 188 1.48 2.00 8.44
C LEU A 188 1.04 3.32 9.10
N LYS A 189 0.95 4.37 8.27
CA LYS A 189 0.71 5.75 8.68
C LYS A 189 0.11 6.61 7.53
N PRO A 190 -0.47 7.79 7.83
CA PRO A 190 -1.24 8.57 6.86
C PRO A 190 -0.50 8.95 5.57
N GLU A 191 0.81 9.17 5.64
CA GLU A 191 1.64 9.57 4.50
C GLU A 191 1.80 8.49 3.45
N GLU A 192 1.64 7.23 3.84
CA GLU A 192 1.60 6.10 2.90
C GLU A 192 0.25 5.98 2.17
N GLY A 193 -0.69 6.87 2.46
CA GLY A 193 -2.02 6.92 1.89
C GLY A 193 -3.03 6.09 2.67
N SER A 194 -4.17 6.72 2.97
CA SER A 194 -5.35 6.04 3.52
C SER A 194 -5.84 4.93 2.59
N PHE A 195 -6.45 3.91 3.17
CA PHE A 195 -6.97 2.76 2.47
C PHE A 195 -8.44 2.53 2.76
N ARG A 196 -9.21 2.27 1.70
CA ARG A 196 -10.59 1.79 1.77
C ARG A 196 -10.65 0.37 1.23
N PRO A 197 -11.12 -0.62 2.02
CA PRO A 197 -11.24 -1.99 1.56
C PRO A 197 -12.17 -2.10 0.35
N ARG A 198 -11.77 -2.93 -0.63
CA ARG A 198 -12.54 -3.15 -1.85
C ARG A 198 -12.90 -4.61 -1.98
N VAL A 199 -14.17 -4.86 -2.28
CA VAL A 199 -14.69 -6.22 -2.49
C VAL A 199 -15.44 -6.27 -3.82
N PHE A 200 -15.19 -7.31 -4.61
CA PHE A 200 -16.04 -7.67 -5.72
C PHE A 200 -17.06 -8.68 -5.22
N ILE A 201 -18.34 -8.29 -5.18
CA ILE A 201 -19.43 -9.13 -4.69
C ILE A 201 -20.69 -8.87 -5.50
N GLY A 202 -21.40 -9.94 -5.87
CA GLY A 202 -22.62 -9.83 -6.68
C GLY A 202 -22.38 -9.23 -8.07
N GLY A 203 -21.19 -9.45 -8.66
CA GLY A 203 -20.87 -9.00 -10.02
C GLY A 203 -20.40 -7.55 -10.13
N LYS A 204 -20.15 -6.85 -9.02
CA LYS A 204 -19.66 -5.47 -9.02
C LYS A 204 -18.64 -5.21 -7.92
N TRP A 205 -17.79 -4.21 -8.14
CA TRP A 205 -16.92 -3.68 -7.09
C TRP A 205 -17.70 -2.81 -6.11
N VAL A 206 -17.41 -2.99 -4.83
CA VAL A 206 -17.91 -2.20 -3.71
C VAL A 206 -16.71 -1.71 -2.93
N ILE A 207 -16.65 -0.39 -2.71
CA ILE A 207 -15.72 0.22 -1.77
C ILE A 207 -16.47 0.33 -0.44
N LEU A 208 -15.95 -0.30 0.60
CA LEU A 208 -16.59 -0.20 1.92
C LEU A 208 -16.53 1.24 2.42
N ASN A 209 -17.53 1.65 3.19
CA ASN A 209 -17.54 2.96 3.85
C ASN A 209 -16.71 2.91 5.13
N ILE A 210 -15.45 2.52 4.99
CA ILE A 210 -14.46 2.32 6.04
C ILE A 210 -13.16 2.92 5.53
N THR A 211 -12.46 3.71 6.34
CA THR A 211 -11.18 4.33 5.95
C THR A 211 -10.14 4.09 7.01
N PHE A 212 -9.08 3.35 6.67
CA PHE A 212 -7.93 3.09 7.51
C PHE A 212 -6.77 4.00 7.11
N ALA A 213 -6.02 4.56 8.06
CA ALA A 213 -4.92 5.48 7.76
C ALA A 213 -3.70 5.29 8.67
N GLY A 214 -3.64 4.21 9.44
CA GLY A 214 -2.76 4.09 10.61
C GLY A 214 -3.35 4.78 11.85
N PRO A 215 -2.65 4.73 13.00
CA PRO A 215 -1.41 3.99 13.22
C PRO A 215 -1.61 2.47 13.11
N LEU A 216 -0.56 1.78 12.67
CA LEU A 216 -0.50 0.32 12.65
C LEU A 216 0.07 -0.19 13.98
N TYR A 217 -0.80 -0.73 14.83
CA TYR A 217 -0.42 -1.31 16.11
C TYR A 217 0.18 -2.70 15.94
N TYR A 218 1.05 -3.09 16.87
CA TYR A 218 1.62 -4.44 16.96
C TYR A 218 1.24 -5.09 18.30
N ASP A 219 0.87 -6.36 18.23
CA ASP A 219 0.64 -7.26 19.35
C ASP A 219 1.50 -8.51 19.12
N ASP A 220 2.29 -8.92 20.09
CA ASP A 220 3.19 -10.08 19.98
C ASP A 220 2.46 -11.43 20.16
N GLY A 221 1.16 -11.40 20.43
CA GLY A 221 0.31 -12.55 20.69
C GLY A 221 -0.43 -12.50 22.01
N GLU A 222 -0.21 -11.48 22.85
CA GLU A 222 -0.95 -11.31 24.11
C GLU A 222 -2.46 -11.18 23.88
N LYS A 223 -2.90 -10.31 22.96
CA LYS A 223 -4.33 -10.08 22.70
C LYS A 223 -4.89 -11.01 21.65
N PHE A 224 -4.09 -11.35 20.64
CA PHE A 224 -4.56 -12.08 19.45
C PHE A 224 -4.05 -13.52 19.36
N ARG A 225 -3.42 -14.04 20.42
CA ARG A 225 -2.75 -15.36 20.51
C ARG A 225 -1.51 -15.51 19.62
N TYR A 226 -1.43 -14.77 18.53
CA TYR A 226 -0.34 -14.81 17.56
C TYR A 226 0.16 -13.39 17.28
N PRO A 227 1.41 -13.21 16.84
CA PRO A 227 1.89 -11.93 16.35
C PRO A 227 0.92 -11.32 15.36
N THR A 228 0.49 -10.08 15.62
CA THR A 228 -0.61 -9.43 14.92
C THR A 228 -0.31 -7.97 14.71
N VAL A 229 -0.63 -7.47 13.52
CA VAL A 229 -0.76 -6.03 13.30
C VAL A 229 -2.22 -5.65 13.11
N TYR A 230 -2.65 -4.55 13.70
CA TYR A 230 -4.04 -4.11 13.69
C TYR A 230 -4.18 -2.59 13.68
N GLN A 231 -5.33 -2.10 13.23
CA GLN A 231 -5.65 -0.67 13.26
C GLN A 231 -7.16 -0.42 13.26
N TYR A 232 -7.52 0.78 13.69
CA TYR A 232 -8.89 1.28 13.66
C TYR A 232 -9.10 2.17 12.43
N ASP A 233 -10.34 2.19 11.95
CA ASP A 233 -10.73 3.14 10.94
C ASP A 233 -10.92 4.54 11.55
N ILE A 234 -10.97 5.59 10.73
CA ILE A 234 -11.04 6.98 11.22
C ILE A 234 -12.30 7.28 12.04
N SER A 235 -13.37 6.46 11.95
CA SER A 235 -14.53 6.61 12.84
C SER A 235 -14.36 5.88 14.18
N GLY A 236 -13.31 5.10 14.36
CA GLY A 236 -13.10 4.23 15.53
C GLY A 236 -14.07 3.06 15.64
N ARG A 237 -14.91 2.82 14.62
CA ARG A 237 -15.98 1.81 14.68
C ARG A 237 -15.50 0.46 14.17
N TYR A 238 -14.64 0.46 13.16
CA TYR A 238 -14.16 -0.73 12.51
C TYR A 238 -12.71 -0.98 12.87
N MET A 239 -12.38 -2.24 13.14
CA MET A 239 -11.02 -2.70 13.34
C MET A 239 -10.65 -3.69 12.25
N GLN A 240 -9.45 -3.55 11.68
CA GLN A 240 -8.86 -4.59 10.85
C GLN A 240 -7.58 -5.12 11.47
N TRP A 241 -7.28 -6.39 11.25
CA TRP A 241 -6.04 -7.00 11.73
C TRP A 241 -5.59 -8.14 10.81
N ILE A 242 -4.30 -8.47 10.90
CA ILE A 242 -3.75 -9.70 10.35
C ILE A 242 -2.80 -10.34 11.36
N SER A 243 -2.98 -11.64 11.61
CA SER A 243 -2.19 -12.44 12.54
C SER A 243 -1.42 -13.54 11.80
N TYR A 244 -0.22 -13.84 12.27
CA TYR A 244 0.64 -14.89 11.71
C TYR A 244 0.89 -16.03 12.70
N ASP A 245 0.51 -17.24 12.32
CA ASP A 245 0.90 -18.45 13.03
C ASP A 245 2.11 -19.11 12.33
N PRO A 246 3.34 -18.94 12.86
CA PRO A 246 4.55 -19.45 12.24
C PRO A 246 4.63 -20.98 12.27
N GLU A 247 4.13 -21.63 13.33
CA GLU A 247 4.19 -23.08 13.48
C GLU A 247 3.28 -23.78 12.47
N GLY A 248 2.04 -23.29 12.33
CA GLY A 248 1.07 -23.86 11.39
C GLY A 248 1.20 -23.34 9.96
N ARG A 249 2.03 -22.32 9.71
CA ARG A 249 2.10 -21.56 8.44
C ARG A 249 0.72 -21.08 7.99
N ARG A 250 0.06 -20.33 8.89
CA ARG A 250 -1.30 -19.80 8.69
C ARG A 250 -1.36 -18.30 8.88
N TRP A 251 -2.22 -17.67 8.08
CA TRP A 251 -2.58 -16.27 8.19
C TRP A 251 -4.05 -16.13 8.54
N PHE A 252 -4.35 -15.19 9.44
CA PHE A 252 -5.71 -14.85 9.83
C PHE A 252 -5.92 -13.37 9.59
N HIS A 253 -6.90 -13.00 8.78
CA HIS A 253 -7.24 -11.60 8.53
C HIS A 253 -8.72 -11.37 8.75
N ALA A 254 -9.08 -10.24 9.36
CA ALA A 254 -10.47 -9.84 9.47
C ALA A 254 -10.68 -8.32 9.50
N ILE A 255 -11.92 -7.94 9.21
CA ILE A 255 -12.48 -6.61 9.45
C ILE A 255 -13.73 -6.79 10.31
N LYS A 256 -13.76 -6.16 11.48
CA LYS A 256 -14.84 -6.28 12.46
C LYS A 256 -15.46 -4.93 12.77
N ASP A 257 -16.78 -4.89 12.81
CA ASP A 257 -17.55 -3.81 13.40
C ASP A 257 -17.56 -3.97 14.91
N LEU A 258 -16.96 -3.03 15.63
CA LEU A 258 -16.82 -3.08 17.09
C LEU A 258 -18.13 -2.80 17.82
N GLU A 259 -19.05 -2.06 17.19
CA GLU A 259 -20.35 -1.74 17.78
C GLU A 259 -21.27 -2.96 17.79
N SER A 260 -21.39 -3.64 16.64
CA SER A 260 -22.25 -4.82 16.50
C SER A 260 -21.55 -6.14 16.84
N GLY A 261 -20.21 -6.15 16.89
CA GLY A 261 -19.40 -7.36 17.01
C GLY A 261 -19.30 -8.19 15.72
N THR A 262 -19.88 -7.72 14.62
CA THR A 262 -19.96 -8.47 13.35
C THR A 262 -18.62 -8.47 12.60
N GLU A 263 -18.16 -9.65 12.18
CA GLU A 263 -17.07 -9.76 11.19
C GLU A 263 -17.61 -9.55 9.78
N LEU A 264 -17.20 -8.45 9.15
CA LEU A 264 -17.53 -8.11 7.77
C LEU A 264 -16.74 -8.98 6.80
N ILE A 265 -15.48 -9.23 7.13
CA ILE A 265 -14.57 -10.11 6.40
C ILE A 265 -13.82 -10.94 7.44
N SER A 266 -13.71 -12.24 7.21
CA SER A 266 -12.94 -13.18 8.01
C SER A 266 -12.26 -14.15 7.07
N ILE A 267 -10.93 -14.22 7.10
CA ILE A 267 -10.12 -15.04 6.21
C ILE A 267 -9.21 -15.91 7.06
N LYS A 268 -9.26 -17.22 6.83
CA LYS A 268 -8.33 -18.21 7.37
C LYS A 268 -7.57 -18.81 6.20
N ALA A 269 -6.29 -18.55 6.14
CA ALA A 269 -5.44 -18.91 5.01
C ALA A 269 -4.31 -19.82 5.47
N LYS A 270 -4.06 -20.91 4.74
CA LYS A 270 -2.96 -21.85 4.95
C LYS A 270 -2.00 -21.75 3.79
N VAL A 271 -0.72 -21.53 4.07
CA VAL A 271 0.29 -21.44 3.02
C VAL A 271 0.44 -22.80 2.34
N VAL A 272 0.50 -22.78 1.00
CA VAL A 272 0.59 -24.00 0.17
C VAL A 272 1.91 -24.13 -0.59
N SER A 273 2.69 -23.06 -0.70
CA SER A 273 3.98 -23.05 -1.41
C SER A 273 5.10 -22.45 -0.56
N PRO A 274 6.38 -22.68 -0.92
CA PRO A 274 7.46 -21.81 -0.45
C PRO A 274 7.13 -20.33 -0.73
N PRO A 275 7.50 -19.42 0.18
CA PRO A 275 7.31 -17.98 -0.03
C PRO A 275 8.10 -17.49 -1.23
N THR A 276 7.52 -16.57 -2.01
CA THR A 276 8.26 -15.83 -3.04
C THR A 276 8.96 -14.65 -2.38
N TRP A 277 10.25 -14.80 -2.08
CA TRP A 277 11.05 -13.73 -1.49
C TRP A 277 11.39 -12.65 -2.52
N LEU A 278 11.32 -11.41 -2.07
CA LEU A 278 11.65 -10.18 -2.80
C LEU A 278 12.95 -9.53 -2.25
N GLY A 279 13.49 -10.08 -1.17
CA GLY A 279 14.68 -9.58 -0.49
C GLY A 279 14.60 -9.89 1.00
N GLN A 280 15.67 -9.62 1.73
CA GLN A 280 15.76 -9.82 3.17
C GLN A 280 16.08 -8.49 3.85
N TRP A 281 15.19 -8.05 4.74
CA TRP A 281 15.37 -6.78 5.45
C TRP A 281 16.72 -6.73 6.17
N GLY A 282 17.44 -5.62 5.95
CA GLY A 282 18.76 -5.39 6.53
C GLY A 282 19.91 -6.07 5.80
N SER A 283 19.71 -6.74 4.66
CA SER A 283 20.83 -7.31 3.91
C SER A 283 20.66 -7.31 2.39
N LEU A 284 19.48 -7.60 1.86
CA LEU A 284 19.27 -7.82 0.43
C LEU A 284 18.00 -7.18 -0.07
N TYR A 285 18.10 -6.36 -1.12
CA TYR A 285 16.97 -5.71 -1.76
C TYR A 285 16.92 -5.99 -3.26
N LEU A 286 15.72 -6.00 -3.84
CA LEU A 286 15.53 -5.99 -5.28
C LEU A 286 15.22 -4.57 -5.77
N ALA A 287 15.85 -4.18 -6.88
CA ALA A 287 15.47 -2.97 -7.59
C ALA A 287 14.18 -3.19 -8.37
N HIS A 288 13.10 -2.58 -7.90
CA HIS A 288 11.75 -2.86 -8.37
C HIS A 288 11.33 -1.93 -9.51
N GLY A 289 11.68 -0.65 -9.47
CA GLY A 289 11.36 0.27 -10.55
C GLY A 289 11.87 1.68 -10.32
N VAL A 290 11.68 2.54 -11.31
CA VAL A 290 12.18 3.93 -11.31
C VAL A 290 11.05 4.90 -10.98
N TYR A 291 11.32 5.90 -10.16
CA TYR A 291 10.32 6.90 -9.81
C TYR A 291 10.03 7.86 -10.97
N PRO A 292 8.75 8.13 -11.31
CA PRO A 292 8.40 8.97 -12.45
C PRO A 292 8.72 10.45 -12.23
N LYS A 293 8.77 10.93 -10.99
CA LYS A 293 8.94 12.36 -10.70
C LYS A 293 10.36 12.79 -10.39
N ARG A 294 11.24 11.86 -9.99
CA ARG A 294 12.65 12.14 -9.68
C ARG A 294 13.54 10.96 -10.09
N PRO A 295 14.81 11.20 -10.45
CA PRO A 295 15.75 10.14 -10.80
C PRO A 295 16.15 9.36 -9.55
N GLY A 296 15.41 8.29 -9.26
CA GLY A 296 15.67 7.40 -8.14
C GLY A 296 14.97 6.06 -8.34
N VAL A 297 15.38 5.07 -7.58
CA VAL A 297 14.94 3.68 -7.68
C VAL A 297 14.18 3.29 -6.41
N ASP A 298 13.14 2.47 -6.59
CA ASP A 298 12.45 1.80 -5.50
C ASP A 298 13.09 0.44 -5.23
N LEU A 299 13.55 0.23 -4.00
CA LEU A 299 14.14 -1.02 -3.53
C LEU A 299 13.16 -1.75 -2.62
N TRP A 300 12.98 -3.05 -2.85
CA TRP A 300 12.08 -3.90 -2.09
C TRP A 300 12.85 -4.94 -1.28
N SER A 301 12.47 -5.14 -0.03
CA SER A 301 12.68 -6.41 0.70
C SER A 301 11.33 -6.89 1.21
N GLY A 302 11.12 -8.20 1.19
CA GLY A 302 9.80 -8.75 1.46
C GLY A 302 9.62 -10.19 1.01
N PHE A 303 8.39 -10.66 1.13
CA PHE A 303 7.96 -11.94 0.59
C PHE A 303 6.47 -11.94 0.28
N TRP A 304 6.06 -12.87 -0.59
CA TRP A 304 4.67 -13.25 -0.78
C TRP A 304 4.43 -14.65 -0.24
N ASP A 305 3.45 -14.77 0.64
CA ASP A 305 2.89 -16.06 1.04
C ASP A 305 1.64 -16.35 0.21
N ILE A 306 1.63 -17.50 -0.44
CA ILE A 306 0.54 -17.96 -1.30
C ILE A 306 -0.23 -19.04 -0.57
N CYS A 307 -1.53 -18.83 -0.42
CA CYS A 307 -2.35 -19.61 0.47
C CYS A 307 -3.64 -20.09 -0.20
N GLU A 308 -4.09 -21.27 0.22
CA GLU A 308 -5.50 -21.64 0.15
C GLU A 308 -6.24 -21.01 1.33
N ALA A 309 -7.44 -20.50 1.08
CA ALA A 309 -8.20 -19.79 2.09
C ALA A 309 -9.68 -20.14 2.10
N SER A 310 -10.22 -20.20 3.31
CA SER A 310 -11.66 -20.14 3.59
C SER A 310 -11.99 -18.73 4.06
N MET A 311 -13.00 -18.13 3.42
CA MET A 311 -13.38 -16.74 3.60
C MET A 311 -14.86 -16.65 3.96
N LYS A 312 -15.19 -15.90 5.00
CA LYS A 312 -16.56 -15.56 5.39
C LYS A 312 -16.74 -14.06 5.22
N VAL A 313 -17.75 -13.67 4.44
CA VAL A 313 -18.00 -12.27 4.07
C VAL A 313 -19.44 -11.93 4.40
N THR A 314 -19.62 -10.90 5.23
CA THR A 314 -20.93 -10.37 5.61
C THR A 314 -21.14 -9.02 4.92
N TYR A 315 -22.13 -8.94 4.04
CA TYR A 315 -22.47 -7.74 3.29
C TYR A 315 -24.00 -7.59 3.21
N ASN A 316 -24.51 -6.41 3.54
CA ASN A 316 -25.96 -6.12 3.64
C ASN A 316 -26.73 -7.13 4.51
N GLY A 317 -26.15 -7.52 5.64
CA GLY A 317 -26.76 -8.48 6.57
C GLY A 317 -26.74 -9.94 6.09
N ILE A 318 -26.21 -10.22 4.89
CA ILE A 318 -26.08 -11.58 4.36
C ILE A 318 -24.64 -12.02 4.48
N THR A 319 -24.45 -13.19 5.08
CA THR A 319 -23.16 -13.84 5.21
C THR A 319 -23.02 -14.94 4.17
N LYS A 320 -21.90 -14.98 3.47
CA LYS A 320 -21.53 -16.04 2.53
C LYS A 320 -20.13 -16.56 2.78
N GLU A 321 -19.92 -17.82 2.42
CA GLU A 321 -18.62 -18.47 2.48
C GLU A 321 -18.06 -18.66 1.06
N TYR A 322 -16.75 -18.52 0.96
CA TYR A 322 -15.99 -18.65 -0.27
C TYR A 322 -14.69 -19.41 0.00
N HIS A 323 -14.24 -20.18 -0.98
CA HIS A 323 -12.96 -20.89 -0.95
C HIS A 323 -12.13 -20.52 -2.16
N GLY A 324 -10.81 -20.39 -1.98
CA GLY A 324 -9.90 -20.10 -3.09
C GLY A 324 -8.55 -19.58 -2.62
N LEU A 325 -8.00 -18.65 -3.40
CA LEU A 325 -6.66 -18.08 -3.23
C LEU A 325 -6.67 -16.91 -2.24
N PHE A 326 -5.68 -16.88 -1.37
CA PHE A 326 -5.27 -15.69 -0.62
C PHE A 326 -3.77 -15.45 -0.82
N VAL A 327 -3.39 -14.21 -1.06
CA VAL A 327 -2.00 -13.76 -1.16
C VAL A 327 -1.76 -12.74 -0.07
N PHE A 328 -0.78 -13.01 0.78
CA PHE A 328 -0.23 -12.00 1.68
C PHE A 328 1.07 -11.46 1.10
N ASP A 329 1.04 -10.19 0.73
CA ASP A 329 2.20 -9.45 0.25
C ASP A 329 2.76 -8.57 1.38
N ARG A 330 3.92 -8.97 1.86
CA ARG A 330 4.68 -8.27 2.89
C ARG A 330 5.96 -7.70 2.29
N ALA A 331 6.02 -6.39 2.12
CA ALA A 331 7.20 -5.72 1.59
C ALA A 331 7.47 -4.35 2.25
N SER A 332 8.71 -3.91 2.29
CA SER A 332 9.07 -2.52 2.61
C SER A 332 9.82 -1.89 1.46
N HIS A 333 9.44 -0.67 1.15
CA HIS A 333 9.98 0.14 0.07
C HIS A 333 11.01 1.11 0.62
N ARG A 334 12.20 1.07 0.03
CA ARG A 334 13.29 1.97 0.33
C ARG A 334 13.66 2.77 -0.92
N ILE A 335 13.79 4.07 -0.76
CA ILE A 335 14.24 4.96 -1.83
C ILE A 335 15.75 4.87 -1.96
N TYR A 336 16.23 4.77 -3.21
CA TYR A 336 17.64 4.69 -3.53
C TYR A 336 18.02 5.69 -4.63
N GLY A 337 19.21 6.27 -4.52
CA GLY A 337 19.74 7.23 -5.50
C GLY A 337 19.23 8.68 -5.35
N ILE A 338 18.54 9.01 -4.26
CA ILE A 338 18.10 10.38 -3.95
C ILE A 338 18.72 10.82 -2.62
N GLU A 339 19.61 11.82 -2.66
CA GLU A 339 20.38 12.27 -1.49
C GLU A 339 19.52 12.97 -0.44
N ASP A 340 18.69 13.95 -0.82
CA ASP A 340 17.83 14.70 0.10
C ASP A 340 16.35 14.41 -0.15
N ILE A 341 15.90 13.26 0.34
CA ILE A 341 14.52 12.81 0.17
C ILE A 341 13.50 13.74 0.82
N ARG A 342 13.86 14.40 1.94
CA ARG A 342 12.97 15.33 2.65
C ARG A 342 12.64 16.56 1.78
N LYS A 343 13.50 16.91 0.82
CA LYS A 343 13.28 18.00 -0.15
C LYS A 343 12.87 17.54 -1.55
N ALA A 344 12.88 16.24 -1.83
CA ALA A 344 12.62 15.73 -3.18
C ALA A 344 11.16 15.94 -3.64
N GLY A 345 10.23 16.10 -2.69
CA GLY A 345 8.79 16.19 -2.98
C GLY A 345 8.20 14.83 -3.39
N PRO A 346 7.01 14.80 -4.00
CA PRO A 346 6.34 13.55 -4.34
C PRO A 346 7.09 12.78 -5.44
N LEU A 347 7.34 11.49 -5.19
CA LEU A 347 8.04 10.61 -6.13
C LEU A 347 7.12 9.91 -7.14
N GLY A 348 5.86 9.68 -6.76
CA GLY A 348 4.92 8.81 -7.48
C GLY A 348 5.17 7.31 -7.24
N ALA A 349 4.35 6.45 -7.86
CA ALA A 349 4.56 5.00 -7.86
C ALA A 349 5.68 4.62 -8.86
N PRO A 350 6.55 3.64 -8.54
CA PRO A 350 7.65 3.25 -9.43
C PRO A 350 7.14 2.63 -10.74
N LEU A 351 7.83 2.90 -11.84
CA LEU A 351 7.53 2.40 -13.18
C LEU A 351 8.73 1.59 -13.72
N GLU A 352 8.56 0.60 -14.60
CA GLU A 352 7.33 -0.03 -15.05
C GLU A 352 7.37 -1.50 -14.63
N PHE A 353 6.44 -1.96 -13.80
CA PHE A 353 6.50 -3.32 -13.25
C PHE A 353 5.19 -4.10 -13.34
N SER A 354 5.33 -5.42 -13.25
CA SER A 354 4.25 -6.40 -13.16
C SER A 354 4.55 -7.40 -12.07
N CYS A 355 3.72 -7.44 -11.02
CA CYS A 355 3.80 -8.42 -9.94
C CYS A 355 2.50 -9.22 -9.92
N MET A 356 2.55 -10.54 -10.11
CA MET A 356 1.34 -11.35 -10.16
C MET A 356 1.52 -12.75 -9.59
N VAL A 357 0.40 -13.29 -9.13
CA VAL A 357 0.25 -14.68 -8.71
C VAL A 357 -0.78 -15.33 -9.63
N ILE A 358 -0.42 -16.49 -10.15
CA ILE A 358 -1.27 -17.35 -10.99
C ILE A 358 -1.40 -18.68 -10.25
N TYR A 359 -2.64 -19.14 -10.09
CA TYR A 359 -2.98 -20.24 -9.22
C TYR A 359 -4.02 -21.16 -9.85
N GLN A 360 -3.74 -22.47 -9.74
CA GLN A 360 -4.69 -23.56 -9.89
C GLN A 360 -4.29 -24.68 -8.92
N ASP A 361 -5.13 -25.70 -8.79
CA ASP A 361 -4.81 -26.86 -7.97
C ASP A 361 -3.44 -27.45 -8.37
N ASN A 362 -2.59 -27.68 -7.35
CA ASN A 362 -1.23 -28.20 -7.46
C ASN A 362 -0.21 -27.34 -8.23
N LEU A 363 -0.55 -26.11 -8.63
CA LEU A 363 0.36 -25.24 -9.37
C LEU A 363 0.24 -23.78 -8.93
N VAL A 364 1.36 -23.22 -8.48
CA VAL A 364 1.52 -21.79 -8.22
C VAL A 364 2.58 -21.23 -9.14
N ILE A 365 2.29 -20.12 -9.81
CA ILE A 365 3.27 -19.35 -10.57
C ILE A 365 3.30 -17.94 -10.03
N THR A 366 4.47 -17.47 -9.60
CA THR A 366 4.68 -16.08 -9.19
C THR A 366 5.60 -15.39 -10.17
N VAL A 367 5.26 -14.16 -10.53
CA VAL A 367 6.02 -13.37 -11.50
C VAL A 367 6.21 -11.97 -10.97
N ALA A 368 7.44 -11.50 -10.98
CA ALA A 368 7.80 -10.12 -10.77
C ALA A 368 8.73 -9.70 -11.92
N TYR A 369 8.26 -8.77 -12.75
CA TYR A 369 8.95 -8.37 -13.98
C TYR A 369 8.90 -6.85 -14.13
N SER A 370 10.06 -6.24 -14.32
CA SER A 370 10.20 -4.79 -14.37
C SER A 370 11.00 -4.35 -15.59
N ARG A 371 10.62 -3.24 -16.19
CA ARG A 371 11.38 -2.57 -17.26
C ARG A 371 11.84 -1.22 -16.75
N ASN A 372 12.97 -0.75 -17.27
CA ASN A 372 13.41 0.62 -17.05
C ASN A 372 12.85 1.49 -18.19
N PRO A 373 11.75 2.24 -17.97
CA PRO A 373 11.20 3.13 -19.00
C PRO A 373 11.97 4.44 -19.16
N SER A 374 13.08 4.62 -18.43
CA SER A 374 13.81 5.88 -18.31
C SER A 374 15.22 5.81 -18.89
N THR A 375 15.89 6.96 -18.96
CA THR A 375 17.30 7.07 -19.33
C THR A 375 18.26 6.87 -18.15
N LEU A 376 17.76 6.49 -16.96
CA LEU A 376 18.60 6.28 -15.79
C LEU A 376 19.49 5.05 -16.00
N ASN A 377 20.81 5.25 -15.93
CA ASN A 377 21.78 4.15 -16.02
C ASN A 377 21.95 3.50 -14.65
N LEU A 378 21.59 2.23 -14.54
CA LEU A 378 21.64 1.47 -13.28
C LEU A 378 22.85 0.53 -13.28
N SER A 379 23.56 0.45 -12.16
CA SER A 379 24.66 -0.49 -11.97
C SER A 379 24.20 -1.92 -11.63
N PHE A 380 22.88 -2.13 -11.54
CA PHE A 380 22.22 -3.40 -11.25
C PHE A 380 20.96 -3.51 -12.12
N PRO A 381 20.50 -4.73 -12.47
CA PRO A 381 19.28 -4.90 -13.21
C PRO A 381 18.05 -4.61 -12.33
N LEU A 382 16.92 -4.36 -12.98
CA LEU A 382 15.63 -4.37 -12.30
C LEU A 382 15.15 -5.81 -12.10
N GLN A 383 14.08 -5.97 -11.33
CA GLN A 383 13.52 -7.27 -10.96
C GLN A 383 12.99 -8.06 -12.18
N HIS A 384 13.51 -9.27 -12.36
CA HIS A 384 13.07 -10.27 -13.33
C HIS A 384 13.10 -11.64 -12.66
N GLN A 385 11.98 -12.04 -12.05
CA GLN A 385 11.87 -13.28 -11.31
C GLN A 385 10.55 -13.98 -11.62
N LEU A 386 10.65 -15.25 -12.01
CA LEU A 386 9.52 -16.14 -12.16
C LEU A 386 9.78 -17.42 -11.38
N ARG A 387 8.80 -17.84 -10.59
CA ARG A 387 8.83 -19.12 -9.89
C ARG A 387 7.61 -19.95 -10.26
N VAL A 388 7.81 -21.25 -10.37
CA VAL A 388 6.77 -22.25 -10.59
C VAL A 388 6.90 -23.29 -9.50
N GLU A 389 5.83 -23.50 -8.75
CA GLU A 389 5.73 -24.47 -7.67
C GLU A 389 4.72 -25.54 -8.07
N LEU A 390 5.20 -26.76 -8.32
CA LEU A 390 4.37 -27.94 -8.55
C LEU A 390 4.22 -28.67 -7.21
N LEU A 391 3.08 -28.47 -6.56
CA LEU A 391 2.87 -28.83 -5.16
C LEU A 391 2.79 -30.34 -4.95
N ASP A 392 2.17 -31.05 -5.90
CA ASP A 392 2.05 -32.51 -5.93
C ASP A 392 3.39 -33.22 -6.16
N ARG A 393 4.36 -32.50 -6.73
CA ARG A 393 5.71 -33.02 -7.03
C ARG A 393 6.79 -32.49 -6.09
N ASN A 394 6.45 -31.58 -5.19
CA ASN A 394 7.40 -30.85 -4.37
C ASN A 394 8.57 -30.29 -5.21
N LEU A 395 8.25 -29.70 -6.36
CA LEU A 395 9.22 -29.19 -7.32
C LEU A 395 9.08 -27.68 -7.49
N THR A 396 10.17 -26.97 -7.20
CA THR A 396 10.32 -25.53 -7.41
C THR A 396 11.21 -25.29 -8.63
N LEU A 397 10.70 -24.51 -9.60
CA LEU A 397 11.48 -24.02 -10.74
C LEU A 397 11.59 -22.50 -10.65
N ILE A 398 12.78 -21.94 -10.85
CA ILE A 398 13.05 -20.51 -10.76
C ILE A 398 13.82 -20.07 -12.00
N THR A 399 13.47 -18.93 -12.57
CA THR A 399 14.21 -18.33 -13.68
C THR A 399 14.08 -16.80 -13.71
N ASN A 400 15.07 -16.15 -14.32
CA ASN A 400 15.05 -14.76 -14.73
C ASN A 400 15.01 -14.60 -16.27
N ASP A 401 15.09 -15.70 -17.04
CA ASP A 401 14.90 -15.71 -18.50
C ASP A 401 13.39 -15.68 -18.82
N ILE A 402 12.86 -14.46 -18.88
CA ILE A 402 11.44 -14.17 -19.02
C ILE A 402 11.22 -13.24 -20.21
N VAL A 403 10.38 -13.67 -21.15
CA VAL A 403 9.77 -12.81 -22.16
C VAL A 403 8.35 -12.49 -21.71
N PHE A 404 8.14 -11.23 -21.34
CA PHE A 404 6.83 -10.70 -20.93
C PHE A 404 6.25 -9.83 -22.03
N ARG A 405 5.06 -10.19 -22.52
CA ARG A 405 4.34 -9.45 -23.58
C ARG A 405 2.97 -9.05 -23.10
N GLU A 406 2.49 -7.95 -23.65
CA GLU A 406 1.25 -7.29 -23.27
C GLU A 406 0.43 -7.02 -24.52
N PHE A 407 -0.90 -7.10 -24.40
CA PHE A 407 -1.81 -6.95 -25.51
C PHE A 407 -2.88 -5.90 -25.23
N GLY A 408 -3.27 -5.14 -26.26
CA GLY A 408 -4.29 -4.09 -26.16
C GLY A 408 -3.67 -2.74 -25.84
N ASN A 409 -4.27 -2.00 -24.90
CA ASN A 409 -3.83 -0.67 -24.50
C ASN A 409 -2.55 -0.76 -23.65
N GLU A 410 -1.56 0.12 -23.90
CA GLU A 410 -0.27 0.12 -23.18
C GLU A 410 -0.42 0.46 -21.70
N LEU A 411 -1.34 1.37 -21.38
CA LEU A 411 -1.60 1.85 -20.03
C LEU A 411 -2.62 1.00 -19.26
N GLN A 412 -3.40 0.15 -19.93
CA GLN A 412 -4.30 -0.81 -19.29
C GLN A 412 -4.44 -2.06 -20.19
N PRO A 413 -3.46 -2.99 -20.14
CA PRO A 413 -3.44 -4.16 -21.02
C PRO A 413 -4.66 -5.06 -20.81
N SER A 414 -5.17 -5.58 -21.92
CA SER A 414 -6.29 -6.54 -21.98
C SER A 414 -5.87 -8.00 -21.84
N GLY A 415 -4.57 -8.26 -21.95
CA GLY A 415 -4.01 -9.59 -21.83
C GLY A 415 -2.49 -9.57 -21.82
N PHE A 416 -1.93 -10.74 -21.52
CA PHE A 416 -0.50 -10.95 -21.31
C PHE A 416 -0.05 -12.26 -21.94
N ASN A 417 1.22 -12.37 -22.29
CA ASN A 417 1.87 -13.65 -22.61
C ASN A 417 3.21 -13.71 -21.88
N ILE A 418 3.45 -14.85 -21.25
CA ILE A 418 4.68 -15.12 -20.51
C ILE A 418 5.30 -16.35 -21.13
N ILE A 419 6.52 -16.19 -21.63
CA ILE A 419 7.38 -17.29 -22.02
C ILE A 419 8.59 -17.26 -21.09
N ALA A 420 8.87 -18.37 -20.42
CA ALA A 420 10.01 -18.45 -19.50
C ALA A 420 10.77 -19.75 -19.71
N LYS A 421 12.11 -19.68 -19.69
CA LYS A 421 12.97 -20.85 -19.86
C LYS A 421 13.68 -21.16 -18.56
N PHE A 422 13.69 -22.44 -18.19
CA PHE A 422 14.42 -22.93 -17.01
C PHE A 422 15.68 -23.72 -17.45
N ASN A 423 15.58 -24.41 -18.58
CA ASN A 423 16.68 -25.03 -19.33
C ASN A 423 16.16 -25.43 -20.72
N ASP A 424 17.02 -26.04 -21.56
CA ASP A 424 16.69 -26.44 -22.93
C ASP A 424 15.47 -27.38 -23.06
N LYS A 425 15.11 -28.10 -22.00
CA LYS A 425 14.02 -29.08 -21.97
C LYS A 425 12.87 -28.68 -21.04
N THR A 426 12.97 -27.53 -20.38
CA THR A 426 11.99 -27.07 -19.41
C THR A 426 11.65 -25.60 -19.66
N TYR A 427 10.41 -25.34 -20.06
CA TYR A 427 9.92 -23.99 -20.38
C TYR A 427 8.42 -23.83 -20.09
N LEU A 428 8.01 -22.62 -19.82
CA LEU A 428 6.62 -22.19 -19.64
C LEU A 428 6.21 -21.32 -20.83
N ASP A 429 5.03 -21.55 -21.39
CA ASP A 429 4.38 -20.64 -22.33
C ASP A 429 2.88 -20.56 -22.00
N ILE A 430 2.48 -19.39 -21.47
CA ILE A 430 1.11 -19.14 -21.03
C ILE A 430 0.60 -17.79 -21.52
N LYS A 431 -0.70 -17.72 -21.76
CA LYS A 431 -1.43 -16.52 -22.19
C LYS A 431 -2.50 -16.21 -21.17
N GLY A 432 -2.53 -14.96 -20.72
CA GLY A 432 -3.49 -14.43 -19.76
C GLY A 432 -4.48 -13.51 -20.45
N LYS A 433 -5.77 -13.72 -20.24
CA LYS A 433 -6.83 -12.79 -20.62
C LYS A 433 -7.33 -12.07 -19.38
N VAL A 434 -7.38 -10.74 -19.41
CA VAL A 434 -7.98 -9.97 -18.31
C VAL A 434 -9.50 -10.10 -18.34
N VAL A 435 -10.07 -10.44 -17.18
CA VAL A 435 -11.53 -10.58 -16.99
C VAL A 435 -12.11 -9.50 -16.10
N ASN A 436 -11.30 -8.84 -15.27
CA ASN A 436 -11.73 -7.73 -14.43
C ASN A 436 -10.54 -6.82 -14.07
N TYR A 437 -10.82 -5.56 -13.75
CA TYR A 437 -9.83 -4.59 -13.31
C TYR A 437 -10.23 -3.96 -11.99
N TRP A 438 -9.23 -3.57 -11.21
CA TRP A 438 -9.41 -2.59 -10.15
C TRP A 438 -8.30 -1.53 -10.19
N PRO A 439 -8.63 -0.23 -10.20
CA PRO A 439 -9.95 0.31 -10.53
C PRO A 439 -10.42 -0.15 -11.92
N PRO A 440 -11.73 -0.09 -12.24
CA PRO A 440 -12.23 -0.50 -13.57
C PRO A 440 -11.55 0.22 -14.74
N LYS A 441 -11.11 1.46 -14.50
CA LYS A 441 -10.23 2.23 -15.37
C LYS A 441 -9.01 2.66 -14.58
N TRP A 442 -7.83 2.30 -15.04
CA TRP A 442 -6.59 2.67 -14.36
C TRP A 442 -6.38 4.18 -14.45
N VAL A 443 -6.22 4.82 -13.30
CA VAL A 443 -6.01 6.26 -13.25
C VAL A 443 -4.60 6.55 -13.75
N GLY A 444 -4.41 7.70 -14.42
CA GLY A 444 -3.13 8.06 -15.03
C GLY A 444 -2.49 9.30 -14.44
N GLY A 445 -1.19 9.27 -14.23
CA GLY A 445 -0.34 10.45 -14.11
C GLY A 445 0.20 10.89 -15.48
N ARG A 446 0.66 12.14 -15.55
CA ARG A 446 1.31 12.73 -16.73
C ARG A 446 2.65 13.33 -16.37
N GLY A 447 3.55 13.32 -17.35
CA GLY A 447 4.90 13.85 -17.27
C GLY A 447 5.79 13.04 -16.33
N THR A 448 6.87 12.50 -16.86
CA THR A 448 7.99 11.99 -16.07
C THR A 448 9.15 12.97 -16.11
N TRP A 449 10.12 12.83 -15.21
CA TRP A 449 11.32 13.69 -15.22
C TRP A 449 12.17 13.49 -16.49
N TRP A 450 12.05 12.34 -17.16
CA TRP A 450 12.74 12.05 -18.43
C TRP A 450 11.87 12.33 -19.67
N ASN A 451 10.54 12.34 -19.55
CA ASN A 451 9.63 12.61 -20.65
C ASN A 451 8.40 13.43 -20.18
N PRO A 452 8.36 14.75 -20.46
CA PRO A 452 7.22 15.60 -20.11
C PRO A 452 5.89 15.19 -20.77
N LYS A 453 5.94 14.46 -21.89
CA LYS A 453 4.75 13.95 -22.61
C LYS A 453 4.33 12.55 -22.15
N GLY A 454 5.17 11.88 -21.36
CA GLY A 454 4.91 10.53 -20.91
C GLY A 454 3.65 10.43 -20.06
N ALA A 455 2.95 9.31 -20.18
CA ALA A 455 1.82 8.95 -19.36
C ALA A 455 2.15 7.69 -18.57
N PHE A 456 1.56 7.55 -17.39
CA PHE A 456 1.76 6.36 -16.57
C PHE A 456 0.52 6.04 -15.76
N THR A 457 0.30 4.77 -15.46
CA THR A 457 -0.87 4.30 -14.71
C THR A 457 -0.46 3.31 -13.63
N TRP A 458 -1.38 3.05 -12.70
CA TRP A 458 -1.34 1.94 -11.76
C TRP A 458 -2.70 1.27 -11.70
N GLY A 459 -2.70 -0.05 -11.55
CA GLY A 459 -3.90 -0.80 -11.23
C GLY A 459 -3.64 -2.28 -11.08
N ARG A 460 -4.73 -3.00 -10.81
CA ARG A 460 -4.76 -4.45 -10.70
C ARG A 460 -5.60 -5.04 -11.81
N ALA A 461 -5.21 -6.22 -12.27
CA ALA A 461 -5.98 -7.02 -13.19
C ALA A 461 -6.22 -8.41 -12.58
N PHE A 462 -7.41 -8.94 -12.87
CA PHE A 462 -7.79 -10.31 -12.59
C PHE A 462 -7.84 -11.02 -13.93
N THR A 463 -7.16 -12.16 -14.01
CA THR A 463 -6.81 -12.80 -15.28
C THR A 463 -7.18 -14.28 -15.25
N VAL A 464 -7.49 -14.83 -16.42
CA VAL A 464 -7.58 -16.27 -16.65
C VAL A 464 -6.45 -16.65 -17.58
N TRP A 465 -5.71 -17.71 -17.24
CA TRP A 465 -4.50 -18.14 -17.92
C TRP A 465 -4.69 -19.50 -18.57
N GLU A 466 -4.20 -19.63 -19.79
CA GLU A 466 -4.14 -20.88 -20.55
C GLU A 466 -2.74 -21.12 -21.11
N GLY A 467 -2.41 -22.36 -21.44
CA GLY A 467 -1.10 -22.76 -21.99
C GLY A 467 -0.51 -23.90 -21.18
N GLY A 468 0.81 -23.94 -21.02
CA GLY A 468 1.41 -25.01 -20.23
C GLY A 468 2.88 -24.86 -19.90
N LEU A 469 3.30 -25.69 -18.97
CA LEU A 469 4.69 -25.92 -18.58
C LEU A 469 5.15 -27.24 -19.20
N VAL A 470 6.29 -27.22 -19.90
CA VAL A 470 6.95 -28.43 -20.39
C VAL A 470 8.11 -28.77 -19.48
N ILE A 471 8.25 -30.03 -19.07
CA ILE A 471 9.39 -30.57 -18.31
C ILE A 471 9.87 -31.86 -18.98
N ASN A 472 11.07 -31.85 -19.56
CA ASN A 472 11.68 -33.06 -20.15
C ASN A 472 10.76 -33.83 -21.13
N SER A 473 9.91 -33.10 -21.89
CA SER A 473 8.87 -33.59 -22.82
C SER A 473 7.48 -33.85 -22.23
N GLU A 474 7.32 -33.79 -20.91
CA GLU A 474 5.99 -33.83 -20.28
C GLU A 474 5.33 -32.45 -20.38
N TYR A 475 4.04 -32.39 -20.75
CA TYR A 475 3.25 -31.17 -20.79
C TYR A 475 2.27 -31.10 -19.62
N ILE A 476 2.40 -30.07 -18.79
CA ILE A 476 1.51 -29.79 -17.67
C ILE A 476 0.61 -28.62 -18.08
N PRO A 477 -0.70 -28.84 -18.24
CA PRO A 477 -1.62 -27.79 -18.68
C PRO A 477 -1.82 -26.73 -17.60
N VAL A 478 -1.84 -25.48 -18.04
CA VAL A 478 -2.21 -24.32 -17.24
C VAL A 478 -3.63 -23.92 -17.62
N ASN A 479 -4.53 -23.93 -16.64
CA ASN A 479 -5.88 -23.37 -16.70
C ASN A 479 -6.18 -22.73 -15.35
N ALA A 480 -5.66 -21.53 -15.17
CA ALA A 480 -5.48 -20.91 -13.86
C ALA A 480 -6.14 -19.55 -13.76
N VAL A 481 -6.45 -19.14 -12.53
CA VAL A 481 -6.81 -17.75 -12.23
C VAL A 481 -5.57 -16.99 -11.79
N GLY A 482 -5.52 -15.69 -12.05
CA GLY A 482 -4.43 -14.86 -11.58
C GLY A 482 -4.89 -13.49 -11.12
N VAL A 483 -4.10 -12.90 -10.24
CA VAL A 483 -4.23 -11.51 -9.81
C VAL A 483 -2.85 -10.86 -9.89
N GLY A 484 -2.80 -9.64 -10.42
CA GLY A 484 -1.57 -8.88 -10.49
C GLY A 484 -1.74 -7.40 -10.18
N GLU A 485 -0.62 -6.79 -9.81
CA GLU A 485 -0.38 -5.36 -9.71
C GLU A 485 0.51 -4.91 -10.85
N TYR A 486 0.18 -3.75 -11.40
CA TYR A 486 0.78 -3.25 -12.61
C TYR A 486 0.97 -1.76 -12.50
N THR A 487 2.18 -1.30 -12.77
CA THR A 487 2.41 0.09 -13.19
C THR A 487 2.80 0.10 -14.65
N ARG A 488 2.29 1.07 -15.41
CA ARG A 488 2.52 1.19 -16.84
C ARG A 488 3.06 2.54 -17.22
N TYR A 489 3.80 2.59 -18.31
CA TYR A 489 4.30 3.81 -18.90
C TYR A 489 4.08 3.79 -20.42
N SER A 490 3.69 4.93 -20.98
CA SER A 490 3.59 5.14 -22.42
C SER A 490 4.27 6.46 -22.78
N GLU A 491 5.03 6.45 -23.88
CA GLU A 491 5.77 7.63 -24.35
C GLU A 491 4.88 8.68 -25.02
N GLY A 492 3.69 8.30 -25.51
CA GLY A 492 2.86 9.16 -26.37
C GLY A 492 1.34 8.97 -26.25
N GLN A 493 0.85 7.98 -25.49
CA GLN A 493 -0.59 7.86 -25.26
C GLN A 493 -1.07 8.82 -24.18
N GLN A 494 -2.22 9.46 -24.42
CA GLN A 494 -2.91 10.22 -23.36
C GLN A 494 -3.61 9.22 -22.43
N PRO A 495 -3.50 9.36 -21.10
CA PRO A 495 -4.26 8.49 -20.20
C PRO A 495 -5.75 8.73 -20.42
N GLU A 496 -6.55 7.65 -20.46
CA GLU A 496 -8.01 7.71 -20.70
C GLU A 496 -8.77 8.49 -19.60
N VAL A 497 -8.14 8.74 -18.45
CA VAL A 497 -8.70 9.52 -17.34
C VAL A 497 -7.68 10.57 -16.89
N THR A 498 -8.18 11.79 -16.63
CA THR A 498 -7.40 12.96 -16.21
C THR A 498 -6.58 12.71 -14.95
N THR A 499 -5.40 13.34 -14.97
CA THR A 499 -4.35 13.43 -13.95
C THR A 499 -4.78 13.09 -12.53
N CYS A 500 -4.15 12.06 -11.97
CA CYS A 500 -3.97 11.99 -10.53
C CYS A 500 -3.39 13.31 -10.03
N PRO A 501 -3.90 13.91 -8.94
CA PRO A 501 -3.23 15.03 -8.31
C PRO A 501 -1.77 14.65 -7.98
N LEU A 502 -0.86 15.63 -7.94
CA LEU A 502 0.59 15.40 -7.74
C LEU A 502 0.92 14.62 -6.46
N ASP A 503 -0.01 14.61 -5.52
CA ASP A 503 0.02 13.88 -4.26
C ASP A 503 -0.41 12.41 -4.32
N GLY A 504 -0.84 11.92 -5.48
CA GLY A 504 -1.25 10.54 -5.65
C GLY A 504 -2.61 10.18 -5.04
N SER A 505 -3.46 11.15 -4.68
CA SER A 505 -4.73 10.90 -3.98
C SER A 505 -5.73 10.05 -4.77
N CYS A 506 -5.63 10.02 -6.10
CA CYS A 506 -6.44 9.14 -6.92
C CYS A 506 -6.05 7.65 -6.80
N TRP A 507 -4.87 7.36 -6.26
CA TRP A 507 -4.39 6.01 -5.94
C TRP A 507 -4.89 5.53 -4.56
N LYS A 508 -5.57 6.40 -3.80
CA LYS A 508 -6.06 6.12 -2.42
C LYS A 508 -7.33 5.29 -2.39
#